data_AF-A0ABD5SSP8-F1
#
_entry.id   AF-A0ABD5SSP8-F1
#
_cell.length_a   1.000
_cell.length_b   1.000
_cell.length_c   1.000
_cell.angle_alpha   90.00
_cell.angle_beta   90.00
_cell.angle_gamma   90.00
#
_symmetry.space_group_name_H-M   'P 1'
#
loop_
_entity.id
_entity.type
_entity.pdbx_description
1 polymer ?
#
loop_
_entity_poly.entity_id
_entity_poly.type
_entity_poly.pdbx_seq_one_letter_code
_entity_poly.pdbx_strand_id
1 'polypeptide(L)'
;MSVEQPITHTNPDISVVIPTIPSNSHKKVINDLRRQSCNSFEAIVINDKERDICEARNVGIEEAKADIVALTDDDCRPPKQWVEQIDIAFKKNQDLVCLEGAVRGGREYKGERKYVGCNLAFDRQQALDIGGFNSEFAGWRDDTEFGWRMEQETSGKYVFSSDIVMFHPDRPRATIDDKLEEQLQYRYPDRYNEILIPDTGLGRLNNWLWQRGFWDSVNLIRSP
;
A
#
# COMPACT_ATOMS: atom_id res chain seq x y z
N MET A 1 16.83 15.96 -1.25
CA MET A 1 15.71 15.66 -2.16
C MET A 1 16.24 14.97 -3.40
N SER A 2 16.14 13.66 -3.43
CA SER A 2 16.43 12.83 -4.61
C SER A 2 15.11 12.27 -5.13
N VAL A 3 14.28 13.18 -5.64
CA VAL A 3 13.16 12.85 -6.51
C VAL A 3 13.75 12.59 -7.89
N GLU A 4 13.55 11.40 -8.44
CA GLU A 4 13.98 11.03 -9.79
C GLU A 4 12.75 10.77 -10.66
N GLN A 5 12.78 11.22 -11.92
CA GLN A 5 11.69 10.99 -12.88
C GLN A 5 12.19 10.14 -14.08
N PRO A 6 12.43 8.82 -13.89
CA PRO A 6 13.03 7.96 -14.92
C PRO A 6 12.15 7.67 -16.13
N ILE A 7 10.85 7.97 -16.05
CA ILE A 7 9.87 7.96 -17.14
C ILE A 7 9.05 9.23 -17.00
N THR A 8 9.01 10.05 -18.05
CA THR A 8 8.28 11.32 -18.05
C THR A 8 7.21 11.31 -19.11
N HIS A 9 6.11 12.00 -18.83
CA HIS A 9 5.04 12.28 -19.77
C HIS A 9 4.51 13.68 -19.50
N THR A 10 4.07 14.39 -20.54
CA THR A 10 3.59 15.78 -20.41
C THR A 10 2.21 15.87 -19.78
N ASN A 11 1.35 14.88 -20.04
CA ASN A 11 0.00 14.77 -19.50
C ASN A 11 -0.32 13.29 -19.21
N PRO A 12 0.28 12.68 -18.16
CA PRO A 12 0.10 11.26 -17.87
C PRO A 12 -1.33 10.94 -17.42
N ASP A 13 -1.84 9.78 -17.81
CA ASP A 13 -3.10 9.23 -17.26
C ASP A 13 -2.87 8.66 -15.85
N ILE A 14 -1.66 8.11 -15.59
CA ILE A 14 -1.25 7.53 -14.30
C ILE A 14 0.14 8.05 -13.90
N SER A 15 0.32 8.39 -12.62
CA SER A 15 1.64 8.64 -12.03
C SER A 15 2.04 7.47 -11.15
N VAL A 16 3.08 6.73 -11.54
CA VAL A 16 3.59 5.60 -10.77
C VAL A 16 4.62 6.09 -9.76
N VAL A 17 4.37 5.88 -8.47
CA VAL A 17 5.26 6.30 -7.38
C VAL A 17 5.99 5.09 -6.82
N ILE A 18 7.32 5.18 -6.73
CA ILE A 18 8.22 4.13 -6.24
C ILE A 18 9.07 4.65 -5.08
N PRO A 19 8.72 4.36 -3.82
CA PRO A 19 9.61 4.64 -2.70
C PRO A 19 10.81 3.68 -2.74
N THR A 20 12.03 4.22 -2.72
CA THR A 20 13.29 3.45 -2.71
C THR A 20 14.07 3.74 -1.44
N ILE A 21 13.52 3.29 -0.31
CA ILE A 21 14.01 3.58 1.05
C ILE A 21 14.39 2.26 1.75
N PRO A 22 15.41 2.21 2.64
CA PRO A 22 16.35 3.28 3.00
C PRO A 22 17.46 3.50 1.95
N SER A 23 17.84 2.48 1.17
CA SER A 23 18.64 2.65 -0.05
C SER A 23 18.69 1.33 -0.79
N ASN A 24 18.03 1.23 -1.95
CA ASN A 24 18.02 0.03 -2.76
C ASN A 24 18.12 0.35 -4.25
N SER A 25 18.10 -0.69 -5.08
CA SER A 25 18.09 -0.50 -6.53
C SER A 25 16.67 -0.63 -7.08
N HIS A 26 16.13 0.47 -7.60
CA HIS A 26 14.89 0.52 -8.38
C HIS A 26 15.10 0.19 -9.88
N LYS A 27 16.30 -0.19 -10.31
CA LYS A 27 16.61 -0.41 -11.74
C LYS A 27 15.73 -1.47 -12.39
N LYS A 28 15.39 -2.53 -11.64
CA LYS A 28 14.59 -3.65 -12.16
C LYS A 28 13.15 -3.23 -12.40
N VAL A 29 12.50 -2.62 -11.40
CA VAL A 29 11.12 -2.12 -11.52
C VAL A 29 11.02 -1.07 -12.63
N ILE A 30 11.97 -0.14 -12.75
CA ILE A 30 12.00 0.84 -13.85
C ILE A 30 12.12 0.17 -15.22
N ASN A 31 12.93 -0.88 -15.35
CA ASN A 31 13.04 -1.62 -16.62
C ASN A 31 11.76 -2.38 -16.97
N ASP A 32 11.01 -2.87 -15.99
CA ASP A 32 9.68 -3.45 -16.24
C ASP A 32 8.66 -2.38 -16.62
N LEU A 33 8.68 -1.22 -15.96
CA LEU A 33 7.82 -0.09 -16.29
C LEU A 33 8.09 0.42 -17.71
N ARG A 34 9.34 0.49 -18.16
CA ARG A 34 9.66 0.84 -19.57
C ARG A 34 9.12 -0.15 -20.61
N ARG A 35 8.70 -1.35 -20.18
CA ARG A 35 8.11 -2.38 -21.05
C ARG A 35 6.59 -2.44 -20.99
N GLN A 36 5.93 -1.52 -20.27
CA GLN A 36 4.46 -1.48 -20.21
C GLN A 36 3.83 -1.40 -21.61
N SER A 37 2.61 -1.90 -21.75
CA SER A 37 1.83 -1.86 -22.99
C SER A 37 1.30 -0.47 -23.33
N CYS A 38 1.20 0.43 -22.36
CA CYS A 38 0.82 1.83 -22.55
C CYS A 38 2.00 2.78 -22.24
N ASN A 39 1.92 4.00 -22.75
CA ASN A 39 2.93 5.05 -22.58
C ASN A 39 2.39 6.34 -21.94
N SER A 40 1.07 6.44 -21.71
CA SER A 40 0.42 7.56 -21.03
C SER A 40 0.63 7.54 -19.52
N PHE A 41 1.86 7.42 -19.05
CA PHE A 41 2.18 7.42 -17.63
C PHE A 41 3.56 7.99 -17.36
N GLU A 42 3.80 8.43 -16.13
CA GLU A 42 5.12 8.80 -15.64
C GLU A 42 5.53 7.90 -14.46
N ALA A 43 6.83 7.85 -14.17
CA ALA A 43 7.35 7.15 -12.99
C ALA A 43 8.18 8.12 -12.15
N ILE A 44 7.89 8.17 -10.86
CA ILE A 44 8.49 9.05 -9.87
C ILE A 44 9.13 8.17 -8.80
N VAL A 45 10.44 8.26 -8.64
CA VAL A 45 11.19 7.52 -7.64
C VAL A 45 11.59 8.47 -6.53
N ILE A 46 11.30 8.07 -5.30
CA ILE A 46 11.70 8.81 -4.10
C ILE A 46 12.81 8.03 -3.41
N ASN A 47 14.05 8.48 -3.61
CA ASN A 47 15.27 7.79 -3.18
C ASN A 47 16.01 8.62 -2.12
N ASP A 48 15.36 8.89 -1.00
CA ASP A 48 15.86 9.79 0.05
C ASP A 48 15.97 9.07 1.40
N LYS A 49 17.16 8.55 1.70
CA LYS A 49 17.43 7.69 2.86
C LYS A 49 17.12 8.30 4.24
N GLU A 50 16.96 9.62 4.30
CA GLU A 50 16.67 10.34 5.54
C GLU A 50 15.17 10.35 5.87
N ARG A 51 14.32 9.89 4.94
CA ARG A 51 12.87 9.84 5.09
C ARG A 51 12.38 8.46 5.49
N ASP A 52 11.24 8.45 6.17
CA ASP A 52 10.47 7.22 6.34
C ASP A 52 9.67 6.86 5.07
N ILE A 53 9.08 5.66 5.05
CA ILE A 53 8.34 5.13 3.89
C ILE A 53 7.07 5.95 3.58
N CYS A 54 6.38 6.46 4.60
CA CYS A 54 5.16 7.26 4.45
C CYS A 54 5.50 8.64 3.89
N GLU A 55 6.53 9.29 4.44
CA GLU A 55 7.06 10.54 3.91
C GLU A 55 7.48 10.41 2.44
N ALA A 56 8.17 9.32 2.10
CA ALA A 56 8.58 9.06 0.72
C ALA A 56 7.38 8.92 -0.21
N ARG A 57 6.33 8.19 0.21
CA ARG A 57 5.09 8.08 -0.58
C ARG A 57 4.40 9.42 -0.74
N ASN A 58 4.31 10.22 0.32
CA ASN A 58 3.65 11.52 0.30
C ASN A 58 4.35 12.49 -0.65
N VAL A 59 5.68 12.56 -0.63
CA VAL A 59 6.44 13.35 -1.62
C VAL A 59 6.13 12.88 -3.04
N GLY A 60 6.05 11.56 -3.27
CA GLY A 60 5.69 11.02 -4.58
C GLY A 60 4.27 11.40 -5.03
N ILE A 61 3.30 11.41 -4.11
CA ILE A 61 1.91 11.83 -4.36
C ILE A 61 1.87 13.33 -4.70
N GLU A 62 2.61 14.17 -3.97
CA GLU A 62 2.69 15.60 -4.23
C GLU A 62 3.28 15.90 -5.61
N GLU A 63 4.36 15.19 -5.98
CA GLU A 63 5.07 15.34 -7.25
C GLU A 63 4.30 14.76 -8.47
N ALA A 64 3.32 13.89 -8.24
CA ALA A 64 2.52 13.28 -9.29
C ALA A 64 1.73 14.33 -10.09
N LYS A 65 1.74 14.20 -11.43
CA LYS A 65 1.00 15.06 -12.35
C LYS A 65 -0.36 14.50 -12.76
N ALA A 66 -0.54 13.19 -12.69
CA ALA A 66 -1.81 12.56 -13.02
C ALA A 66 -2.78 12.64 -11.83
N ASP A 67 -4.08 12.63 -12.13
CA ASP A 67 -5.13 12.54 -11.10
C ASP A 67 -5.14 11.17 -10.40
N ILE A 68 -4.55 10.14 -11.02
CA ILE A 68 -4.44 8.80 -10.45
C ILE A 68 -2.98 8.49 -10.12
N VAL A 69 -2.74 8.07 -8.87
CA VAL A 69 -1.44 7.58 -8.42
C VAL A 69 -1.49 6.06 -8.28
N ALA A 70 -0.45 5.38 -8.77
CA ALA A 70 -0.23 3.96 -8.55
C ALA A 70 1.07 3.73 -7.77
N LEU A 71 1.00 3.00 -6.67
CA LEU A 71 2.15 2.65 -5.84
C LEU A 71 2.69 1.26 -6.20
N THR A 72 4.01 1.16 -6.27
CA THR A 72 4.76 -0.10 -6.33
C THR A 72 6.08 0.05 -5.59
N ASP A 73 6.60 -1.05 -5.04
CA ASP A 73 7.90 -1.04 -4.35
C ASP A 73 9.08 -1.21 -5.33
N ASP A 74 10.28 -0.84 -4.89
CA ASP A 74 11.52 -0.91 -5.66
C ASP A 74 11.98 -2.35 -6.01
N ASP A 75 11.46 -3.35 -5.29
CA ASP A 75 11.72 -4.78 -5.43
C ASP A 75 10.57 -5.55 -6.13
N CYS A 76 9.52 -4.85 -6.56
CA CYS A 76 8.41 -5.42 -7.32
C CYS A 76 8.69 -5.54 -8.83
N ARG A 77 7.91 -6.40 -9.49
CA ARG A 77 7.99 -6.69 -10.93
C ARG A 77 6.59 -6.49 -11.56
N PRO A 78 6.22 -5.27 -11.96
CA PRO A 78 4.93 -5.00 -12.59
C PRO A 78 4.82 -5.76 -13.92
N PRO A 79 3.75 -6.55 -14.14
CA PRO A 79 3.49 -7.16 -15.43
C PRO A 79 3.34 -6.12 -16.55
N LYS A 80 3.55 -6.54 -17.79
CA LYS A 80 3.51 -5.64 -18.97
C LYS A 80 2.23 -4.82 -19.11
N GLN A 81 1.09 -5.31 -18.63
CA GLN A 81 -0.20 -4.64 -18.76
C GLN A 81 -0.63 -3.93 -17.46
N TRP A 82 0.22 -3.87 -16.45
CA TRP A 82 -0.18 -3.40 -15.12
C TRP A 82 -0.75 -1.96 -15.13
N VAL A 83 -0.05 -1.01 -15.76
CA VAL A 83 -0.50 0.38 -15.83
C VAL A 83 -1.77 0.51 -16.70
N GLU A 84 -1.81 -0.19 -17.83
CA GLU A 84 -2.97 -0.19 -18.74
C GLU A 84 -4.24 -0.71 -18.04
N GLN A 85 -4.11 -1.77 -17.23
CA GLN A 85 -5.26 -2.35 -16.52
C GLN A 85 -5.75 -1.44 -15.38
N ILE A 86 -4.85 -0.71 -14.70
CA ILE A 86 -5.24 0.32 -13.73
C ILE A 86 -6.02 1.43 -14.43
N ASP A 87 -5.50 1.97 -15.52
CA ASP A 87 -6.15 3.02 -16.31
C ASP A 87 -7.56 2.59 -16.79
N ILE A 88 -7.69 1.36 -17.32
CA ILE A 88 -8.99 0.79 -17.70
C ILE A 88 -9.95 0.73 -16.51
N ALA A 89 -9.48 0.34 -15.32
CA ALA A 89 -10.32 0.21 -14.14
C ALA A 89 -10.91 1.56 -13.67
N PHE A 90 -10.09 2.62 -13.67
CA PHE A 90 -10.53 3.98 -13.33
C PHE A 90 -11.42 4.59 -14.43
N LYS A 91 -11.08 4.40 -15.71
CA LYS A 91 -11.93 4.86 -16.83
C LYS A 91 -13.31 4.18 -16.84
N LYS A 92 -13.38 2.92 -16.41
CA LYS A 92 -14.65 2.16 -16.32
C LYS A 92 -15.52 2.59 -15.13
N ASN A 93 -14.92 3.10 -14.06
CA ASN A 93 -15.60 3.42 -12.82
C ASN A 93 -15.27 4.86 -12.39
N GLN A 94 -16.07 5.82 -12.82
CA GLN A 94 -15.84 7.24 -12.51
C GLN A 94 -15.92 7.60 -11.02
N ASP A 95 -16.51 6.73 -10.19
CA ASP A 95 -16.58 6.88 -8.73
C ASP A 95 -15.53 6.04 -7.99
N LEU A 96 -14.57 5.43 -8.71
CA LEU A 96 -13.50 4.64 -8.11
C LEU A 96 -12.49 5.56 -7.43
N VAL A 97 -12.33 5.36 -6.13
CA VAL A 97 -11.39 6.10 -5.28
C VAL A 97 -10.11 5.32 -5.11
N CYS A 98 -10.21 4.01 -4.90
CA CYS A 98 -9.08 3.16 -4.59
C CYS A 98 -9.23 1.78 -5.22
N LEU A 99 -8.15 1.30 -5.82
CA LEU A 99 -8.03 0.02 -6.48
C LEU A 99 -6.91 -0.78 -5.84
N GLU A 100 -7.29 -1.86 -5.15
CA GLU A 100 -6.36 -2.87 -4.68
C GLU A 100 -6.15 -3.93 -5.75
N GLY A 101 -4.91 -4.42 -5.87
CA GLY A 101 -4.58 -5.53 -6.75
C GLY A 101 -4.00 -6.72 -6.00
N ALA A 102 -4.09 -7.90 -6.62
CA ALA A 102 -3.49 -9.12 -6.08
C ALA A 102 -1.96 -9.07 -6.10
N VAL A 103 -1.30 -9.69 -5.11
CA VAL A 103 0.16 -9.85 -5.07
C VAL A 103 0.52 -11.33 -5.12
N ARG A 104 1.54 -11.68 -5.91
CA ARG A 104 2.06 -13.05 -6.07
C ARG A 104 3.57 -13.09 -5.81
N GLY A 105 4.06 -14.26 -5.38
CA GLY A 105 5.51 -14.50 -5.19
C GLY A 105 5.88 -14.75 -3.73
N GLY A 106 6.86 -14.00 -3.21
CA GLY A 106 7.31 -14.13 -1.83
C GLY A 106 6.26 -13.71 -0.79
N ARG A 107 5.22 -12.98 -1.20
CA ARG A 107 3.96 -12.78 -0.47
C ARG A 107 2.79 -13.06 -1.41
N GLU A 108 1.78 -13.72 -0.88
CA GLU A 108 0.48 -13.86 -1.53
C GLU A 108 -0.50 -12.87 -0.91
N TYR A 109 -1.11 -12.05 -1.75
CA TYR A 109 -2.25 -11.20 -1.38
C TYR A 109 -3.42 -11.46 -2.32
N LYS A 110 -4.56 -11.77 -1.72
CA LYS A 110 -5.87 -12.01 -2.35
C LYS A 110 -7.01 -11.47 -1.48
N GLY A 111 -6.67 -10.59 -0.54
CA GLY A 111 -7.64 -10.03 0.41
C GLY A 111 -8.24 -8.74 -0.13
N GLU A 112 -9.36 -8.35 0.44
CA GLU A 112 -9.96 -7.04 0.24
C GLU A 112 -9.76 -6.21 1.51
N ARG A 113 -9.61 -4.90 1.36
CA ARG A 113 -9.59 -3.90 2.43
C ARG A 113 -8.46 -4.06 3.45
N LYS A 114 -7.44 -4.87 3.17
CA LYS A 114 -6.19 -4.88 3.96
C LYS A 114 -5.19 -3.90 3.40
N TYR A 115 -5.30 -3.58 2.10
CA TYR A 115 -4.40 -2.72 1.34
C TYR A 115 -2.96 -3.22 1.35
N VAL A 116 -2.31 -3.17 0.20
CA VAL A 116 -0.89 -3.51 0.10
C VAL A 116 -0.21 -2.45 -0.73
N GLY A 117 0.70 -1.70 -0.12
CA GLY A 117 1.35 -0.54 -0.76
C GLY A 117 2.05 -0.87 -2.08
N CYS A 118 2.49 -2.11 -2.27
CA CYS A 118 3.18 -2.53 -3.49
C CYS A 118 2.26 -2.77 -4.70
N ASN A 119 0.93 -2.75 -4.52
CA ASN A 119 -0.03 -2.89 -5.62
C ASN A 119 -1.35 -2.17 -5.29
N LEU A 120 -1.25 -0.85 -5.19
CA LEU A 120 -2.35 0.03 -4.82
C LEU A 120 -2.43 1.20 -5.78
N ALA A 121 -3.60 1.53 -6.29
CA ALA A 121 -3.83 2.76 -7.05
C ALA A 121 -5.00 3.55 -6.47
N PHE A 122 -4.95 4.87 -6.52
CA PHE A 122 -5.95 5.73 -5.89
C PHE A 122 -6.02 7.11 -6.55
N ASP A 123 -7.14 7.77 -6.31
CA ASP A 123 -7.34 9.19 -6.60
C ASP A 123 -6.37 10.05 -5.79
N ARG A 124 -5.55 10.81 -6.50
CA ARG A 124 -4.48 11.65 -5.94
C ARG A 124 -5.04 12.74 -5.05
N GLN A 125 -6.11 13.42 -5.49
CA GLN A 125 -6.65 14.56 -4.77
C GLN A 125 -7.27 14.10 -3.46
N GLN A 126 -8.02 13.00 -3.48
CA GLN A 126 -8.59 12.41 -2.27
C GLN A 126 -7.51 11.94 -1.28
N ALA A 127 -6.41 11.38 -1.77
CA ALA A 127 -5.27 11.05 -0.91
C ALA A 127 -4.63 12.29 -0.26
N LEU A 128 -4.51 13.40 -0.99
CA LEU A 128 -4.01 14.67 -0.47
C LEU A 128 -4.99 15.29 0.55
N ASP A 129 -6.29 15.21 0.29
CA ASP A 129 -7.33 15.81 1.13
C ASP A 129 -7.38 15.17 2.53
N ILE A 130 -7.08 13.87 2.65
CA ILE A 130 -6.98 13.16 3.93
C ILE A 130 -5.60 13.31 4.61
N GLY A 131 -4.66 14.03 3.97
CA GLY A 131 -3.30 14.24 4.49
C GLY A 131 -2.27 13.13 4.16
N GLY A 132 -2.56 12.26 3.19
CA GLY A 132 -1.62 11.21 2.74
C GLY A 132 -1.38 10.10 3.77
N PHE A 133 -0.25 9.39 3.63
CA PHE A 133 0.21 8.35 4.54
C PHE A 133 0.65 8.93 5.87
N ASN A 134 0.33 8.24 6.97
CA ASN A 134 0.68 8.66 8.33
C ASN A 134 2.00 8.03 8.80
N SER A 135 3.02 8.85 9.06
CA SER A 135 4.33 8.41 9.56
C SER A 135 4.27 7.73 10.94
N GLU A 136 3.19 7.89 11.71
CA GLU A 136 2.98 7.11 12.94
C GLU A 136 2.94 5.60 12.69
N PHE A 137 2.62 5.16 11.47
CA PHE A 137 2.58 3.74 11.07
C PHE A 137 3.72 3.34 10.13
N ALA A 138 4.74 4.21 9.95
CA ALA A 138 5.79 3.97 8.97
C ALA A 138 6.49 2.62 9.17
N GLY A 139 6.42 1.76 8.15
CA GLY A 139 7.08 0.46 8.11
C GLY A 139 6.21 -0.72 8.53
N TRP A 140 5.04 -0.49 9.15
CA TRP A 140 4.08 -1.54 9.48
C TRP A 140 2.65 -0.99 9.49
N ARG A 141 1.76 -1.56 8.67
CA ARG A 141 0.33 -1.20 8.53
C ARG A 141 0.07 0.22 8.03
N ASP A 142 1.08 0.91 7.55
CA ASP A 142 0.94 2.21 6.89
C ASP A 142 -0.02 2.16 5.69
N ASP A 143 0.01 1.08 4.91
CA ASP A 143 -0.92 0.87 3.80
C ASP A 143 -2.35 0.55 4.26
N THR A 144 -2.50 -0.33 5.25
CA THR A 144 -3.79 -0.67 5.85
C THR A 144 -4.45 0.56 6.48
N GLU A 145 -3.71 1.33 7.27
CA GLU A 145 -4.20 2.55 7.90
C GLU A 145 -4.63 3.59 6.85
N PHE A 146 -3.77 3.83 5.86
CA PHE A 146 -4.07 4.77 4.78
C PHE A 146 -5.36 4.38 4.06
N GLY A 147 -5.51 3.12 3.67
CA GLY A 147 -6.72 2.66 2.98
C GLY A 147 -7.99 2.74 3.85
N TRP A 148 -7.91 2.42 5.13
CA TRP A 148 -9.05 2.57 6.05
C TRP A 148 -9.44 4.03 6.31
N ARG A 149 -8.44 4.92 6.39
CA ARG A 149 -8.69 6.35 6.55
C ARG A 149 -9.30 6.94 5.29
N MET A 150 -8.81 6.57 4.10
CA MET A 150 -9.46 6.90 2.83
C MET A 150 -10.94 6.50 2.86
N GLU A 151 -11.26 5.24 3.18
CA GLU A 151 -12.65 4.77 3.23
C GLU A 151 -13.56 5.54 4.21
N GLN A 152 -12.99 6.09 5.28
CA GLN A 152 -13.76 6.84 6.29
C GLN A 152 -13.98 8.30 5.90
N GLU A 153 -13.00 8.91 5.24
CA GLU A 153 -12.95 10.36 5.03
C GLU A 153 -13.34 10.79 3.62
N THR A 154 -13.42 9.85 2.68
CA THR A 154 -13.81 10.17 1.29
C THR A 154 -15.04 9.38 0.84
N SER A 155 -15.57 9.73 -0.33
CA SER A 155 -16.80 9.14 -0.87
C SER A 155 -16.54 8.54 -2.24
N GLY A 156 -16.88 7.26 -2.39
CA GLY A 156 -16.82 6.55 -3.66
C GLY A 156 -16.53 5.06 -3.45
N LYS A 157 -15.99 4.41 -4.48
CA LYS A 157 -15.76 2.96 -4.48
C LYS A 157 -14.32 2.60 -4.14
N TYR A 158 -14.21 1.53 -3.37
CA TYR A 158 -12.97 0.83 -3.04
C TYR A 158 -13.12 -0.58 -3.59
N VAL A 159 -12.25 -0.95 -4.51
CA VAL A 159 -12.38 -2.20 -5.27
C VAL A 159 -11.10 -3.00 -5.17
N PHE A 160 -11.23 -4.28 -4.83
CA PHE A 160 -10.19 -5.25 -5.08
C PHE A 160 -10.38 -5.89 -6.45
N SER A 161 -9.29 -6.04 -7.20
CA SER A 161 -9.28 -6.77 -8.47
C SER A 161 -8.21 -7.85 -8.47
N SER A 162 -8.64 -9.10 -8.69
CA SER A 162 -7.72 -10.23 -8.90
C SER A 162 -6.95 -10.16 -10.20
N ASP A 163 -7.39 -9.33 -11.14
CA ASP A 163 -6.80 -9.19 -12.48
C ASP A 163 -5.66 -8.17 -12.50
N ILE A 164 -5.62 -7.25 -11.53
CA ILE A 164 -4.51 -6.31 -11.32
C ILE A 164 -3.44 -7.01 -10.48
N VAL A 165 -2.57 -7.78 -11.12
CA VAL A 165 -1.56 -8.58 -10.42
C VAL A 165 -0.22 -7.85 -10.36
N MET A 166 0.40 -7.83 -9.19
CA MET A 166 1.81 -7.48 -8.99
C MET A 166 2.61 -8.72 -8.59
N PHE A 167 3.84 -8.84 -9.10
CA PHE A 167 4.76 -9.88 -8.65
C PHE A 167 5.81 -9.30 -7.71
N HIS A 168 5.87 -9.80 -6.48
CA HIS A 168 6.87 -9.47 -5.49
C HIS A 168 7.77 -10.70 -5.30
N PRO A 169 8.98 -10.77 -5.90
CA PRO A 169 9.77 -11.98 -5.97
C PRO A 169 10.18 -12.53 -4.60
N ASP A 170 10.66 -11.64 -3.73
CA ASP A 170 11.17 -11.98 -2.41
C ASP A 170 10.09 -11.76 -1.34
N ARG A 171 10.34 -12.19 -0.11
CA ARG A 171 9.46 -11.79 1.01
C ARG A 171 9.60 -10.28 1.23
N PRO A 172 8.51 -9.57 1.55
CA PRO A 172 8.58 -8.16 1.92
C PRO A 172 9.56 -7.96 3.07
N ARG A 173 10.21 -6.80 3.07
CA ARG A 173 11.21 -6.42 4.07
C ARG A 173 10.62 -5.87 5.37
N ALA A 174 9.31 -5.60 5.38
CA ALA A 174 8.60 -5.18 6.59
C ALA A 174 8.71 -6.26 7.69
N THR A 175 9.00 -5.80 8.91
CA THR A 175 9.03 -6.65 10.11
C THR A 175 7.79 -6.34 10.94
N ILE A 176 7.19 -7.37 11.55
CA ILE A 176 6.05 -7.20 12.45
C ILE A 176 6.45 -6.25 13.59
N ASP A 177 5.62 -5.24 13.84
CA ASP A 177 5.75 -4.34 14.98
C ASP A 177 4.49 -4.43 15.85
N ASP A 178 4.63 -5.08 17.01
CA ASP A 178 3.51 -5.32 17.93
C ASP A 178 2.89 -4.01 18.45
N LYS A 179 3.68 -2.94 18.60
CA LYS A 179 3.17 -1.65 19.08
C LYS A 179 2.32 -0.97 18.02
N LEU A 180 2.76 -1.02 16.76
CA LEU A 180 1.99 -0.47 15.65
C LEU A 180 0.73 -1.30 15.37
N GLU A 181 0.79 -2.62 15.56
CA GLU A 181 -0.41 -3.47 15.48
C GLU A 181 -1.43 -3.13 16.59
N GLU A 182 -0.98 -2.97 17.85
CA GLU A 182 -1.82 -2.52 18.96
C GLU A 182 -2.41 -1.12 18.71
N GLN A 183 -1.60 -0.19 18.20
CA GLN A 183 -2.04 1.16 17.87
C GLN A 183 -3.11 1.14 16.77
N LEU A 184 -2.94 0.32 15.74
CA LEU A 184 -3.93 0.17 14.67
C LEU A 184 -5.24 -0.41 15.25
N GLN A 185 -5.14 -1.42 16.12
CA GLN A 185 -6.30 -2.01 16.78
C GLN A 185 -7.02 -0.99 17.68
N TYR A 186 -6.29 -0.17 18.42
CA TYR A 186 -6.86 0.87 19.27
C TYR A 186 -7.59 1.95 18.45
N ARG A 187 -7.01 2.36 17.31
CA ARG A 187 -7.56 3.43 16.46
C ARG A 187 -8.75 2.97 15.61
N TYR A 188 -8.73 1.72 15.17
CA TYR A 188 -9.75 1.15 14.28
C TYR A 188 -10.30 -0.19 14.81
N PRO A 189 -10.88 -0.25 16.01
CA PRO A 189 -11.22 -1.51 16.68
C PRO A 189 -12.19 -2.37 15.87
N ASP A 190 -13.24 -1.76 15.30
CA ASP A 190 -14.25 -2.50 14.53
C ASP A 190 -13.66 -3.08 13.24
N ARG A 191 -12.93 -2.25 12.47
CA ARG A 191 -12.27 -2.66 11.22
C ARG A 191 -11.19 -3.70 11.47
N TYR A 192 -10.39 -3.53 12.52
CA TYR A 192 -9.38 -4.50 12.92
C TYR A 192 -10.02 -5.86 13.18
N ASN A 193 -11.12 -5.88 13.95
CA ASN A 193 -11.83 -7.11 14.27
C ASN A 193 -12.53 -7.75 13.07
N GLU A 194 -13.06 -6.95 12.16
CA GLU A 194 -13.77 -7.43 10.97
C GLU A 194 -12.82 -7.95 9.89
N ILE A 195 -11.69 -7.25 9.66
CA ILE A 195 -10.86 -7.43 8.47
C ILE A 195 -9.56 -8.18 8.77
N LEU A 196 -8.90 -7.89 9.89
CA LEU A 196 -7.58 -8.44 10.21
C LEU A 196 -7.66 -9.72 11.03
N ILE A 197 -8.66 -9.83 11.90
CA ILE A 197 -8.89 -11.06 12.65
C ILE A 197 -9.53 -12.09 11.73
N PRO A 198 -8.95 -13.30 11.62
CA PRO A 198 -9.57 -14.36 10.84
C PRO A 198 -10.99 -14.61 11.34
N ASP A 199 -11.94 -14.75 10.41
CA ASP A 199 -13.34 -15.05 10.74
C ASP A 199 -13.53 -16.52 11.17
N THR A 200 -12.72 -16.94 12.13
CA THR A 200 -12.70 -18.27 12.73
C THR A 200 -12.99 -18.11 14.22
N GLY A 201 -13.71 -19.06 14.82
CA GLY A 201 -13.98 -19.04 16.26
C GLY A 201 -12.71 -18.96 17.11
N LEU A 202 -11.61 -19.55 16.63
CA LEU A 202 -10.28 -19.47 17.24
C LEU A 202 -9.65 -18.07 17.13
N GLY A 203 -9.75 -17.42 15.97
CA GLY A 203 -9.26 -16.05 15.77
C GLY A 203 -9.96 -15.05 16.69
N ARG A 204 -11.30 -15.14 16.77
CA ARG A 204 -12.11 -14.30 17.67
C ARG A 204 -11.80 -14.56 19.15
N LEU A 205 -11.65 -15.82 19.56
CA LEU A 205 -11.27 -16.18 20.93
C LEU A 205 -9.86 -15.68 21.28
N ASN A 206 -8.90 -15.84 20.37
CA ASN A 206 -7.52 -15.41 20.60
C ASN A 206 -7.43 -13.89 20.80
N ASN A 207 -8.17 -13.12 20.00
CA ASN A 207 -8.25 -11.67 20.18
C ASN A 207 -8.99 -11.28 21.46
N TRP A 208 -10.08 -11.96 21.82
CA TRP A 208 -10.76 -11.73 23.09
C TRP A 208 -9.85 -12.00 24.30
N LEU A 209 -9.01 -13.04 24.23
CA LEU A 209 -7.99 -13.33 25.25
C LEU A 209 -6.94 -12.23 25.29
N TRP A 210 -6.45 -11.78 24.14
CA TRP A 210 -5.49 -10.68 24.03
C TRP A 210 -6.02 -9.37 24.63
N GLN A 211 -7.25 -8.96 24.30
CA GLN A 211 -7.91 -7.77 24.87
C GLN A 211 -8.10 -7.82 26.40
N ARG A 212 -8.05 -9.01 27.00
CA ARG A 212 -8.13 -9.20 28.45
C ARG A 212 -6.75 -9.30 29.13
N GLY A 213 -5.67 -9.05 28.41
CA GLY A 213 -4.30 -9.22 28.91
C GLY A 213 -3.98 -10.67 29.27
N PHE A 214 -4.72 -11.64 28.73
CA PHE A 214 -4.55 -13.05 29.06
C PHE A 214 -3.18 -13.56 28.62
N TRP A 215 -2.73 -13.17 27.43
CA TRP A 215 -1.42 -13.58 26.93
C TRP A 215 -0.26 -12.90 27.65
N ASP A 216 -0.42 -11.65 28.09
CA ASP A 216 0.55 -10.98 28.95
C ASP A 216 0.69 -11.72 30.29
N SER A 217 -0.44 -12.17 30.84
CA SER A 217 -0.47 -12.99 32.07
C SER A 217 0.20 -14.35 31.88
N VAL A 218 0.01 -14.99 30.72
CA VAL A 218 0.65 -16.28 30.39
C VAL A 218 2.15 -16.11 30.14
N ASN A 219 2.58 -15.00 29.51
CA ASN A 219 3.99 -14.71 29.23
C ASN A 219 4.77 -14.31 30.50
N LEU A 220 4.11 -13.66 31.47
CA LEU A 220 4.63 -13.43 32.83
C LEU A 220 4.88 -14.74 33.59
N ILE A 221 4.11 -15.79 33.31
CA ILE A 221 4.28 -17.13 33.94
C ILE A 221 5.30 -17.99 33.18
N ARG A 222 5.55 -17.70 31.89
CA ARG A 222 6.47 -18.47 31.02
C ARG A 222 7.88 -17.89 30.91
N SER A 223 8.10 -16.66 31.34
CA SER A 223 9.45 -16.10 31.50
C SER A 223 10.01 -16.53 32.87
N PRO A 224 11.09 -17.33 32.95
CA PRO A 224 11.69 -17.75 34.21
C PRO A 224 12.34 -16.60 35.00
#